data_AF-A0A951KYW8-F1
#
_entry.id   AF-A0A951KYW8-F1
#
_cell.length_a   1.000
_cell.length_b   1.000
_cell.length_c   1.000
_cell.angle_alpha   90.00
_cell.angle_beta   90.00
_cell.angle_gamma   90.00
#
_symmetry.space_group_name_H-M   'P 1'
#
loop_
_entity.id
_entity.type
_entity.pdbx_description
1 polymer ?
#
loop_
_entity_poly.entity_id
_entity_poly.type
_entity_poly.pdbx_seq_one_letter_code
_entity_poly.pdbx_strand_id
1 'polypeptide(L)'
;MYQRGNYSSGEDFVLEYGELRFTFNERDFRERCEQAARKLGFIGGAVDDDEGEDLINLVVNGEVTEPASALGEHVNDCWPDLVGPSDRSLVHWLRRLIFRGAWLDQRVKEGELDVRFDPDTHSFVYIQPDRGGEAIQLAPEPSWNRVAYQRR
;
A
#
# COMPACT_ATOMS: atom_id res chain seq x y z
N MET A 1 -6.83 25.71 15.00
CA MET A 1 -6.20 24.39 15.08
C MET A 1 -6.95 23.53 14.09
N TYR A 2 -6.48 23.41 12.84
CA TYR A 2 -7.14 22.58 11.85
C TYR A 2 -6.88 21.12 12.22
N GLN A 3 -7.94 20.39 12.60
CA GLN A 3 -7.87 18.96 12.80
C GLN A 3 -7.59 18.35 11.43
N ARG A 4 -6.38 17.84 11.21
CA ARG A 4 -5.98 17.21 9.96
C ARG A 4 -7.01 16.15 9.58
N GLY A 5 -7.54 16.23 8.36
CA GLY A 5 -8.54 15.28 7.89
C GLY A 5 -7.92 13.88 7.81
N ASN A 6 -8.71 12.88 8.19
CA ASN A 6 -8.42 11.51 7.83
C ASN A 6 -8.76 11.30 6.36
N TYR A 7 -7.97 10.47 5.66
CA TYR A 7 -8.30 10.07 4.30
C TYR A 7 -9.62 9.29 4.31
N SER A 8 -10.48 9.61 3.35
CA SER A 8 -11.72 8.88 3.10
C SER A 8 -11.98 8.79 1.60
N SER A 9 -12.24 7.57 1.11
CA SER A 9 -12.78 7.31 -0.23
C SER A 9 -14.07 6.48 -0.21
N GLY A 10 -14.46 5.93 0.94
CA GLY A 10 -15.66 5.11 1.16
C GLY A 10 -15.68 4.51 2.57
N GLU A 11 -16.53 3.50 2.80
CA GLU A 11 -16.77 2.91 4.13
C GLU A 11 -16.55 1.38 4.18
N ASP A 12 -16.12 0.77 3.08
CA ASP A 12 -15.99 -0.70 2.95
C ASP A 12 -14.82 -1.25 3.78
N PHE A 13 -13.70 -0.51 3.83
CA PHE A 13 -12.50 -0.90 4.56
C PHE A 13 -12.00 0.20 5.49
N VAL A 14 -11.43 -0.19 6.62
CA VAL A 14 -10.85 0.72 7.62
C VAL A 14 -9.43 0.27 7.95
N LEU A 15 -8.47 1.20 7.87
CA LEU A 15 -7.12 0.99 8.40
C LEU A 15 -6.80 2.02 9.47
N GLU A 16 -6.22 1.54 10.55
CA GLU A 16 -5.79 2.35 11.68
C GLU A 16 -4.27 2.30 11.81
N TYR A 17 -3.66 3.46 12.03
CA TYR A 17 -2.22 3.59 12.26
C TYR A 17 -1.98 4.68 13.32
N GLY A 18 -1.68 4.26 14.55
CA GLY A 18 -1.62 5.17 15.69
C GLY A 18 -3.00 5.80 15.96
N GLU A 19 -3.09 7.12 15.91
CA GLU A 19 -4.34 7.86 16.13
C GLU A 19 -5.13 8.14 14.84
N LEU A 20 -4.59 7.76 13.68
CA LEU A 20 -5.21 8.02 12.39
C LEU A 20 -6.05 6.82 11.95
N ARG A 21 -7.23 7.11 11.40
CA ARG A 21 -8.20 6.12 10.94
C ARG A 21 -8.66 6.49 9.53
N PHE A 22 -8.22 5.73 8.54
CA PHE A 22 -8.57 5.97 7.13
C PHE A 22 -9.61 4.98 6.66
N THR A 23 -10.53 5.46 5.81
CA THR A 23 -11.61 4.65 5.26
C THR A 23 -11.53 4.61 3.75
N PHE A 24 -11.82 3.44 3.18
CA PHE A 24 -11.65 3.18 1.76
C PHE A 24 -12.91 2.55 1.19
N ASN A 25 -13.27 2.93 -0.05
CA ASN A 25 -14.15 2.07 -0.83
C ASN A 25 -13.37 0.86 -1.36
N GLU A 26 -14.09 -0.18 -1.77
CA GLU A 26 -13.50 -1.44 -2.24
C GLU A 26 -12.50 -1.25 -3.39
N ARG A 27 -12.86 -0.46 -4.40
CA ARG A 27 -12.01 -0.23 -5.56
C ARG A 27 -10.68 0.43 -5.19
N ASP A 28 -10.74 1.53 -4.44
CA ASP A 28 -9.54 2.25 -4.00
C ASP A 28 -8.68 1.37 -3.09
N PHE A 29 -9.29 0.59 -2.19
CA PHE A 29 -8.55 -0.32 -1.32
C PHE A 29 -7.83 -1.42 -2.12
N ARG A 30 -8.50 -2.04 -3.10
CA ARG A 30 -7.92 -3.04 -4.01
C ARG A 30 -6.72 -2.46 -4.78
N GLU A 31 -6.91 -1.32 -5.43
CA GLU A 31 -5.87 -0.65 -6.21
C GLU A 31 -4.64 -0.33 -5.34
N ARG A 32 -4.85 0.10 -4.08
CA ARG A 32 -3.75 0.37 -3.14
C ARG A 32 -3.05 -0.90 -2.65
N CYS A 33 -3.78 -1.98 -2.40
CA CYS A 33 -3.19 -3.26 -2.04
C CYS A 33 -2.26 -3.74 -3.15
N GLU A 34 -2.72 -3.70 -4.40
CA GLU A 34 -1.91 -4.08 -5.55
C GLU A 34 -0.69 -3.19 -5.75
N GLN A 35 -0.85 -1.87 -5.64
CA GLN A 35 0.27 -0.94 -5.77
C GLN A 35 1.31 -1.16 -4.68
N ALA A 36 0.88 -1.40 -3.44
CA ALA A 36 1.79 -1.73 -2.35
C ALA A 36 2.53 -3.05 -2.60
N ALA A 37 1.82 -4.10 -3.01
CA ALA A 37 2.43 -5.40 -3.30
C ALA A 37 3.43 -5.34 -4.48
N ARG A 38 3.10 -4.57 -5.54
CA ARG A 38 4.01 -4.29 -6.66
C ARG A 38 5.25 -3.52 -6.21
N LYS A 39 5.07 -2.49 -5.39
CA LYS A 39 6.17 -1.67 -4.87
C LYS A 39 7.14 -2.46 -3.99
N LEU A 40 6.62 -3.43 -3.23
CA LEU A 40 7.42 -4.35 -2.43
C LEU A 40 8.06 -5.46 -3.29
N GLY A 41 7.68 -5.59 -4.56
CA GLY A 41 8.15 -6.66 -5.44
C GLY A 41 7.59 -8.04 -5.07
N PHE A 42 6.47 -8.09 -4.35
CA PHE A 42 5.81 -9.36 -4.02
C PHE A 42 4.99 -9.89 -5.20
N ILE A 43 4.46 -9.00 -6.04
CA ILE A 43 3.79 -9.34 -7.30
C ILE A 43 4.43 -8.56 -8.46
N GLY A 44 4.47 -9.20 -9.64
CA GLY A 44 5.11 -8.61 -10.83
C GLY A 44 4.16 -7.85 -11.78
N GLY A 45 2.85 -8.04 -11.65
CA GLY A 45 1.87 -7.55 -12.62
C GLY A 45 0.53 -7.18 -11.99
N ALA A 46 -0.47 -6.95 -12.85
CA ALA A 46 -1.86 -6.83 -12.42
C ALA A 46 -2.35 -8.19 -11.91
N VAL A 47 -3.18 -8.16 -10.88
CA VAL A 47 -3.87 -9.34 -10.34
C VAL A 47 -5.29 -9.41 -10.89
N ASP A 48 -5.80 -10.63 -11.03
CA ASP A 48 -7.22 -10.83 -11.33
C ASP A 48 -8.09 -10.61 -10.07
N ASP A 49 -9.39 -10.82 -10.19
CA ASP A 49 -10.33 -10.53 -9.12
C ASP A 49 -10.08 -11.43 -7.89
N ASP A 50 -9.89 -12.74 -8.09
CA ASP A 50 -9.65 -13.71 -7.02
C ASP A 50 -8.29 -13.46 -6.32
N GLU A 51 -7.24 -13.19 -7.09
CA GLU A 51 -5.93 -12.81 -6.54
C GLU A 51 -5.98 -11.46 -5.80
N GLY A 52 -6.83 -10.54 -6.27
CA GLY A 52 -7.10 -9.27 -5.61
C GLY A 52 -7.81 -9.46 -4.26
N GLU A 53 -8.79 -10.36 -4.20
CA GLU A 53 -9.49 -10.72 -2.97
C GLU A 53 -8.53 -11.35 -1.95
N ASP A 54 -7.69 -12.29 -2.37
CA ASP A 54 -6.66 -12.88 -1.50
C ASP A 54 -5.69 -11.81 -0.95
N LEU A 55 -5.29 -10.84 -1.76
CA LEU A 55 -4.41 -9.77 -1.34
C LEU A 55 -5.10 -8.83 -0.34
N ILE A 56 -6.38 -8.51 -0.55
CA ILE A 56 -7.19 -7.75 0.41
C ILE A 56 -7.32 -8.51 1.73
N ASN A 57 -7.66 -9.80 1.67
CA ASN A 57 -7.77 -10.66 2.84
C ASN A 57 -6.47 -10.71 3.63
N LEU A 58 -5.33 -10.86 2.95
CA LEU A 58 -4.01 -10.80 3.57
C LEU A 58 -3.77 -9.44 4.27
N VAL A 59 -4.13 -8.32 3.65
CA VAL A 59 -3.95 -7.00 4.24
C VAL A 59 -4.88 -6.78 5.43
N VAL A 60 -6.14 -7.19 5.35
CA VAL A 60 -7.15 -6.95 6.40
C VAL A 60 -6.97 -7.90 7.58
N ASN A 61 -6.92 -9.20 7.31
CA ASN A 61 -6.89 -10.24 8.33
C ASN A 61 -5.46 -10.55 8.79
N GLY A 62 -4.47 -10.24 7.95
CA GLY A 62 -3.08 -10.61 8.20
C GLY A 62 -2.78 -12.06 7.84
N GLU A 63 -3.70 -12.76 7.17
CA GLU A 63 -3.58 -14.15 6.72
C GLU A 63 -4.56 -14.42 5.56
N VAL A 64 -4.37 -15.53 4.85
CA VAL A 64 -5.29 -16.01 3.80
C VAL A 64 -5.72 -17.44 4.14
N THR A 65 -6.82 -17.57 4.88
CA THR A 65 -7.28 -18.87 5.40
C THR A 65 -7.86 -19.77 4.33
N GLU A 66 -8.67 -19.22 3.42
CA GLU A 66 -9.30 -19.92 2.31
C GLU A 66 -8.89 -19.21 1.01
N PRO A 67 -7.79 -19.64 0.37
CA PRO A 67 -7.33 -19.04 -0.88
C PRO A 67 -8.38 -19.14 -1.98
N ALA A 68 -8.72 -18.00 -2.57
CA ALA A 68 -9.53 -17.94 -3.79
C ALA A 68 -8.69 -18.17 -5.05
N SER A 69 -7.36 -18.00 -4.96
CA SER A 69 -6.44 -18.04 -6.08
C SER A 69 -5.09 -18.70 -5.77
N ALA A 70 -4.28 -18.89 -6.81
CA ALA A 70 -2.90 -19.35 -6.69
C ALA A 70 -1.99 -18.34 -5.93
N LEU A 71 -2.37 -17.06 -5.86
CA LEU A 71 -1.66 -16.08 -5.03
C LEU A 71 -1.86 -16.38 -3.55
N GLY A 72 -3.10 -16.66 -3.13
CA GLY A 72 -3.40 -17.04 -1.74
C GLY A 72 -2.72 -18.36 -1.35
N GLU A 73 -2.72 -19.35 -2.25
CA GLU A 73 -1.98 -20.60 -2.05
C GLU A 73 -0.46 -20.33 -1.89
N HIS A 74 0.11 -19.49 -2.75
CA HIS A 74 1.52 -19.11 -2.68
C HIS A 74 1.87 -18.38 -1.37
N VAL A 75 0.99 -17.49 -0.89
CA VAL A 75 1.15 -16.83 0.42
C VAL A 75 1.26 -17.85 1.54
N ASN A 76 0.40 -18.87 1.52
CA ASN A 76 0.41 -19.93 2.54
C ASN A 76 1.66 -20.81 2.43
N ASP A 77 2.08 -21.15 1.21
CA ASP A 77 3.28 -21.97 0.96
C ASP A 77 4.57 -21.28 1.42
N CYS A 78 4.70 -19.95 1.24
CA CYS A 78 5.87 -19.18 1.64
C CYS A 78 5.70 -18.41 2.96
N TRP A 79 4.64 -18.69 3.72
CA TRP A 79 4.30 -17.99 4.95
C TRP A 79 5.48 -17.76 5.92
N PRO A 80 6.37 -18.74 6.18
CA PRO A 80 7.53 -18.55 7.06
C PRO A 80 8.50 -17.43 6.63
N ASP A 81 8.57 -17.12 5.34
CA ASP A 81 9.38 -16.01 4.80
C ASP A 81 8.62 -14.67 4.79
N LEU A 82 7.28 -14.70 4.85
CA LEU A 82 6.42 -13.50 4.86
C LEU A 82 6.20 -12.94 6.26
N VAL A 83 6.21 -13.81 7.26
CA VAL A 83 6.11 -13.43 8.66
C VAL A 83 7.44 -12.95 9.23
N GLY A 84 7.34 -12.02 10.16
CA GLY A 84 8.50 -11.49 10.86
C GLY A 84 8.05 -10.67 12.06
N PRO A 85 8.99 -10.29 12.95
CA PRO A 85 8.67 -9.37 14.02
C PRO A 85 8.15 -8.06 13.43
N SER A 86 6.97 -7.65 13.89
CA SER A 86 6.29 -6.37 13.61
C SER A 86 6.72 -5.67 12.32
N ASP A 87 7.66 -4.72 12.41
CA ASP A 87 8.09 -3.81 11.35
C ASP A 87 8.81 -4.46 10.16
N ARG A 88 8.87 -5.80 10.13
CA ARG A 88 9.58 -6.57 9.10
C ARG A 88 8.71 -7.58 8.35
N SER A 89 7.43 -7.74 8.68
CA SER A 89 6.54 -8.65 7.94
C SER A 89 6.01 -8.01 6.65
N LEU A 90 5.62 -8.85 5.67
CA LEU A 90 4.99 -8.38 4.43
C LEU A 90 3.72 -7.56 4.74
N VAL A 91 2.85 -8.10 5.60
CA VAL A 91 1.57 -7.47 6.00
C VAL A 91 1.81 -6.09 6.61
N HIS A 92 2.83 -5.94 7.46
CA HIS A 92 3.18 -4.64 8.04
C HIS A 92 3.51 -3.62 6.94
N TRP A 93 4.35 -4.00 5.98
CA TRP A 93 4.77 -3.09 4.91
C TRP A 93 3.66 -2.79 3.90
N LEU A 94 2.79 -3.76 3.60
CA LEU A 94 1.59 -3.52 2.80
C LEU A 94 0.71 -2.45 3.44
N ARG A 95 0.31 -2.65 4.71
CA ARG A 95 -0.50 -1.67 5.47
C ARG A 95 0.18 -0.30 5.55
N ARG A 96 1.49 -0.28 5.82
CA ARG A 96 2.27 0.96 5.92
C ARG A 96 2.31 1.73 4.60
N LEU A 97 2.44 1.05 3.46
CA LEU A 97 2.45 1.69 2.15
C LEU A 97 1.07 2.19 1.74
N ILE A 98 0.00 1.41 2.00
CA ILE A 98 -1.39 1.82 1.77
C ILE A 98 -1.69 3.09 2.58
N PHE A 99 -1.36 3.06 3.88
CA PHE A 99 -1.54 4.18 4.78
C PHE A 99 -0.73 5.41 4.33
N ARG A 100 0.55 5.22 3.97
CA ARG A 100 1.42 6.31 3.49
C ARG A 100 0.85 6.95 2.23
N GLY A 101 0.39 6.16 1.26
CA GLY A 101 -0.23 6.67 0.03
C GLY A 101 -1.48 7.50 0.33
N ALA A 102 -2.39 6.96 1.14
CA ALA A 102 -3.63 7.65 1.52
C ALA A 102 -3.34 8.96 2.28
N TRP A 103 -2.34 8.95 3.16
CA TRP A 103 -1.88 10.14 3.87
C TRP A 103 -1.33 11.19 2.92
N LEU A 104 -0.52 10.79 1.92
CA LEU A 104 0.03 11.71 0.92
C LEU A 104 -1.08 12.33 0.07
N ASP A 105 -2.05 11.52 -0.39
CA ASP A 105 -3.18 12.01 -1.17
C ASP A 105 -4.05 12.99 -0.38
N GLN A 106 -4.23 12.75 0.93
CA GLN A 106 -4.93 13.68 1.80
C GLN A 106 -4.18 15.02 1.93
N ARG A 107 -2.84 14.99 2.04
CA ARG A 107 -2.03 16.21 2.08
C ARG A 107 -2.06 16.97 0.75
N VAL A 108 -2.17 16.27 -0.37
CA VAL A 108 -2.41 16.90 -1.68
C VAL A 108 -3.79 17.56 -1.73
N LYS A 109 -4.85 16.87 -1.28
CA LYS A 109 -6.21 17.43 -1.19
C LYS A 109 -6.30 18.68 -0.31
N GLU A 110 -5.49 18.73 0.75
CA GLU A 110 -5.41 19.87 1.68
C GLU A 110 -4.47 20.99 1.19
N GLY A 111 -3.78 20.81 0.06
CA GLY A 111 -2.82 21.77 -0.49
C GLY A 111 -1.48 21.84 0.26
N GLU A 112 -1.24 20.96 1.25
CA GLU A 112 0.05 20.86 1.94
C GLU A 112 1.16 20.26 1.03
N LEU A 113 0.76 19.43 0.07
CA LEU A 113 1.63 18.84 -0.96
C LEU A 113 1.05 19.07 -2.36
N ASP A 114 1.91 18.96 -3.37
CA ASP A 114 1.51 18.89 -4.78
C ASP A 114 2.28 17.77 -5.48
N VAL A 115 1.88 17.39 -6.69
CA VAL A 115 2.49 16.34 -7.50
C VAL A 115 3.19 16.96 -8.69
N ARG A 116 4.49 16.67 -8.84
CA ARG A 116 5.30 17.12 -9.97
C ARG A 116 5.88 15.93 -10.72
N PHE A 117 5.88 16.00 -12.05
CA PHE A 117 6.62 15.05 -12.87
C PHE A 117 8.13 15.37 -12.83
N ASP A 118 8.93 14.34 -12.56
CA ASP A 118 10.38 14.38 -12.63
C ASP A 118 10.84 13.73 -13.96
N PRO A 119 11.39 14.52 -14.90
CA PRO A 119 11.81 14.00 -16.20
C PRO A 119 13.08 13.14 -16.14
N ASP A 120 13.90 13.28 -15.10
CA ASP A 120 15.16 12.52 -15.00
C ASP A 120 14.87 11.07 -14.59
N THR A 121 13.94 10.88 -13.66
CA THR A 121 13.51 9.55 -13.19
C THR A 121 12.28 9.02 -13.90
N HIS A 122 11.64 9.82 -14.76
CA HIS A 122 10.36 9.53 -15.41
C HIS A 122 9.26 9.12 -14.42
N SER A 123 9.21 9.79 -13.27
CA SER A 123 8.27 9.45 -12.18
C SER A 123 7.58 10.68 -11.62
N PHE A 124 6.44 10.48 -10.95
CA PHE A 124 5.80 11.53 -10.17
C PHE A 124 6.39 11.58 -8.76
N VAL A 125 6.65 12.78 -8.27
CA VAL A 125 7.14 13.05 -6.92
C VAL A 125 6.19 14.01 -6.20
N TYR A 126 6.07 13.84 -4.88
CA TYR A 126 5.37 14.79 -4.04
C TYR A 126 6.31 15.94 -3.67
N ILE A 127 5.84 17.17 -3.85
CA ILE A 127 6.59 18.39 -3.56
C ILE A 127 5.87 19.23 -2.50
N GLN A 128 6.62 20.13 -1.85
CA GLN A 128 6.11 21.04 -0.83
C GLN A 128 6.01 22.47 -1.41
N PRO A 129 4.82 22.97 -1.78
CA PRO A 129 4.66 24.30 -2.37
C PRO A 129 5.23 25.41 -1.48
N ASP A 130 4.96 25.34 -0.17
CA ASP A 130 5.41 26.32 0.82
C ASP A 130 6.94 26.28 1.09
N ARG A 131 7.64 25.27 0.56
CA ARG A 131 9.11 25.14 0.63
C ARG A 131 9.74 25.21 -0.76
N GLY A 132 9.21 26.08 -1.61
CA GLY A 132 9.79 26.33 -2.94
C GLY A 132 9.69 25.14 -3.90
N GLY A 133 8.79 24.19 -3.66
CA GLY A 133 8.60 23.02 -4.51
C GLY A 133 9.64 21.91 -4.30
N GLU A 134 10.33 21.89 -3.16
CA GLU A 134 11.23 20.80 -2.77
C GLU A 134 10.48 19.46 -2.70
N ALA A 135 11.09 18.40 -3.25
CA ALA A 135 10.54 17.06 -3.20
C ALA A 135 10.68 16.45 -1.80
N ILE A 136 9.65 15.77 -1.32
CA ILE A 136 9.72 15.06 -0.03
C ILE A 136 10.57 13.80 -0.18
N GLN A 137 11.35 13.49 0.86
CA GLN A 137 12.06 12.22 0.95
C GLN A 137 11.21 11.20 1.71
N LEU A 138 10.81 10.12 1.04
CA LEU A 138 10.12 9.00 1.68
C LEU A 138 11.15 7.97 2.18
N ALA A 139 10.86 7.37 3.34
CA ALA A 139 11.67 6.27 3.83
C ALA A 139 11.63 5.09 2.85
N PRO A 140 12.77 4.47 2.53
CA PRO A 140 12.82 3.36 1.59
C PRO A 140 12.00 2.17 2.09
N GLU A 141 11.47 1.40 1.14
CA GLU A 141 10.80 0.12 1.39
C GLU A 141 11.76 -1.07 1.23
N PRO A 142 11.50 -2.20 1.92
CA PRO A 142 12.20 -3.45 1.67
C PRO A 142 11.70 -4.13 0.40
N SER A 143 12.36 -5.22 0.01
CA SER A 143 12.00 -6.02 -1.17
C SER A 143 11.64 -7.45 -0.78
N TRP A 144 10.55 -7.96 -1.38
CA TRP A 144 10.07 -9.33 -1.31
C TRP A 144 10.31 -10.12 -2.60
N ASN A 145 11.16 -9.60 -3.51
CA ASN A 145 11.46 -10.24 -4.80
C ASN A 145 11.89 -11.71 -4.68
N ARG A 146 12.54 -12.09 -3.57
CA ARG A 146 12.99 -13.47 -3.31
C ARG A 146 11.83 -14.47 -3.23
N VAL A 147 10.66 -14.03 -2.75
CA VAL A 147 9.45 -14.84 -2.56
C VAL A 147 8.28 -14.29 -3.38
N ALA A 148 8.60 -13.56 -4.45
CA ALA A 148 7.59 -12.99 -5.33
C ALA A 148 6.70 -14.08 -5.91
N TYR A 149 5.39 -13.83 -5.90
CA TYR A 149 4.44 -14.65 -6.63
C TYR A 149 4.67 -14.51 -8.13
N GLN A 150 4.80 -15.64 -8.80
CA GLN A 150 4.93 -15.74 -10.25
C GLN A 150 3.76 -16.53 -10.79
N ARG A 151 2.88 -15.84 -11.53
CA ARG A 151 1.79 -16.50 -12.24
C ARG A 151 2.41 -17.46 -13.26
N ARG A 152 2.07 -18.75 -13.14
CA ARG A 152 2.55 -19.81 -14.04
C ARG A 152 1.81 -19.76 -15.38
#